data_AF-A0A9D0Z5I3-F1
#
_entry.id   AF-A0A9D0Z5I3-F1
#
_cell.length_a   1.000
_cell.length_b   1.000
_cell.length_c   1.000
_cell.angle_alpha   90.00
_cell.angle_beta   90.00
_cell.angle_gamma   90.00
#
_symmetry.space_group_name_H-M   'P 1'
#
loop_
_entity.id
_entity.type
_entity.pdbx_description
1 polymer ?
#
loop_
_entity_poly.entity_id
_entity_poly.type
_entity_poly.pdbx_seq_one_letter_code
_entity_poly.pdbx_strand_id
1 'polypeptide(L)'
;MRTERGEALLRQVTTVGRTYFDETGLALYLSYSCSAVELCFQGTVLAAELTALSSVEYIGMPPYTDQTPTRENWPVAAVYVDGRLIRRIALDRPQTRVLLYLGDGTERYTIRLEKLTENYGITAQLCLRPSPNLLPHPCSYKRGKYIQYSRPFITFV
;
A
#
# COMPACT_ATOMS: atom_id res chain seq x y z
N MET A 1 26.19 7.62 0.11
CA MET A 1 25.40 8.83 -0.22
C MET A 1 23.98 8.54 -0.76
N ARG A 2 23.74 7.51 -1.60
CA ARG A 2 22.37 7.15 -2.07
C ARG A 2 21.54 6.36 -1.04
N THR A 3 22.20 5.57 -0.20
CA THR A 3 21.59 4.70 0.83
C THR A 3 21.00 5.48 2.00
N GLU A 4 21.76 6.42 2.57
CA GLU A 4 21.32 7.22 3.75
C GLU A 4 20.03 8.02 3.50
N ARG A 5 19.84 8.58 2.29
CA ARG A 5 18.61 9.31 1.94
C ARG A 5 17.39 8.39 1.80
N GLY A 6 17.58 7.15 1.34
CA GLY A 6 16.49 6.17 1.21
C GLY A 6 16.05 5.64 2.58
N GLU A 7 17.01 5.34 3.46
CA GLU A 7 16.74 4.93 4.85
C GLU A 7 16.04 6.01 5.65
N ALA A 8 16.53 7.26 5.57
CA ALA A 8 15.91 8.39 6.23
C ALA A 8 14.46 8.63 5.76
N LEU A 9 14.16 8.26 4.51
CA LEU A 9 12.83 8.36 3.94
C LEU A 9 11.86 7.31 4.47
N LEU A 10 12.31 6.06 4.53
CA LEU A 10 11.49 4.94 5.01
C LEU A 10 11.29 5.03 6.53
N ARG A 11 12.13 5.78 7.24
CA ARG A 11 11.89 6.20 8.63
C ARG A 11 10.85 7.32 8.77
N GLN A 12 10.56 8.06 7.69
CA GLN A 12 9.54 9.12 7.65
C GLN A 12 8.16 8.61 7.19
N VAL A 13 8.00 7.31 6.93
CA VAL A 13 6.69 6.75 6.62
C VAL A 13 6.06 6.11 7.85
N THR A 14 4.74 6.20 7.95
CA THR A 14 3.93 5.49 8.94
C THR A 14 3.40 4.22 8.28
N THR A 15 3.54 3.08 8.97
CA THR A 15 3.03 1.80 8.49
C THR A 15 1.72 1.43 9.18
N VAL A 16 0.79 0.84 8.44
CA VAL A 16 -0.49 0.33 8.95
C VAL A 16 -0.58 -1.16 8.66
N GLY A 17 -0.96 -1.94 9.67
CA GLY A 17 -1.01 -3.39 9.58
C GLY A 17 0.37 -4.05 9.75
N ARG A 18 0.50 -5.30 9.30
CA ARG A 18 1.76 -6.04 9.33
C ARG A 18 2.60 -5.68 8.11
N THR A 19 3.72 -5.01 8.34
CA THR A 19 4.68 -4.60 7.32
C THR A 19 6.08 -5.04 7.74
N TYR A 20 6.94 -5.34 6.76
CA TYR A 20 8.35 -5.65 7.01
C TYR A 20 9.23 -4.64 6.28
N PHE A 21 10.21 -4.07 6.98
CA PHE A 21 11.18 -3.17 6.39
C PHE A 21 12.50 -3.92 6.20
N ASP A 22 12.94 -4.03 4.95
CA ASP A 22 14.26 -4.55 4.59
C ASP A 22 15.22 -3.37 4.47
N GLU A 23 16.06 -3.22 5.49
CA GLU A 23 17.07 -2.17 5.57
C GLU A 23 18.15 -2.34 4.49
N THR A 24 18.43 -3.57 4.05
CA THR A 24 19.49 -3.84 3.05
C THR A 24 18.99 -3.51 1.65
N GLY A 25 17.76 -3.91 1.32
CA GLY A 25 17.11 -3.65 0.04
C GLY A 25 16.44 -2.28 -0.05
N LEU A 26 16.37 -1.50 1.04
CA LEU A 26 15.62 -0.24 1.16
C LEU A 26 14.19 -0.36 0.66
N ALA A 27 13.48 -1.35 1.20
CA ALA A 27 12.16 -1.70 0.72
C ALA A 27 11.17 -2.03 1.83
N LEU A 28 9.93 -1.61 1.64
CA LEU A 28 8.83 -1.87 2.58
C LEU A 28 7.88 -2.92 1.99
N TYR A 29 7.68 -4.01 2.70
CA TYR A 29 6.87 -5.13 2.28
C TYR A 29 5.47 -5.01 2.89
N LEU A 30 4.45 -5.00 2.02
CA LEU A 30 3.02 -5.00 2.31
C LEU A 30 2.45 -6.38 1.98
N SER A 31 2.60 -7.34 2.90
CA SER A 31 2.20 -8.75 2.64
C SER A 31 0.70 -8.99 2.81
N TYR A 32 0.05 -8.31 3.74
CA TYR A 32 -1.34 -8.59 4.11
C TYR A 32 -2.32 -7.63 3.44
N SER A 33 -3.57 -8.07 3.24
CA SER A 33 -4.65 -7.14 2.88
C SER A 33 -4.74 -6.00 3.89
N CYS A 34 -5.09 -4.82 3.40
CA CYS A 34 -5.20 -3.58 4.16
C CYS A 34 -3.89 -3.11 4.83
N SER A 35 -2.76 -3.77 4.57
CA SER A 35 -1.46 -3.20 4.94
C SER A 35 -1.17 -1.99 4.07
N ALA A 36 -0.66 -0.94 4.69
CA ALA A 36 -0.46 0.34 4.02
C ALA A 36 0.77 1.07 4.51
N VAL A 37 1.24 1.99 3.68
CA VAL A 37 2.18 3.04 4.04
C VAL A 37 1.48 4.39 3.94
N GLU A 38 1.79 5.28 4.87
CA GLU A 38 1.27 6.64 4.91
C GLU A 38 2.42 7.63 5.09
N LEU A 39 2.41 8.72 4.32
CA LEU A 39 3.49 9.70 4.31
C LEU A 39 2.96 11.11 4.11
N CYS A 40 3.71 12.07 4.66
CA CYS A 40 3.53 13.48 4.39
C CYS A 40 4.34 13.89 3.16
N PHE A 41 3.66 14.44 2.19
CA PHE A 41 4.29 14.92 0.96
C PHE A 41 3.98 16.40 0.75
N GLN A 42 4.96 17.17 0.32
CA GLN A 42 4.75 18.55 -0.11
C GLN A 42 5.37 18.77 -1.48
N GLY A 43 4.56 18.91 -2.51
CA GLY A 43 5.07 19.11 -3.87
C GLY A 43 4.05 18.72 -4.92
N THR A 44 4.48 18.78 -6.17
CA THR A 44 3.61 18.62 -7.33
C THR A 44 3.60 17.20 -7.89
N VAL A 45 4.66 16.40 -7.66
CA VAL A 45 4.81 15.05 -8.22
C VAL A 45 5.40 14.09 -7.20
N LEU A 46 4.68 12.98 -6.96
CA LEU A 46 5.19 11.84 -6.19
C LEU A 46 5.00 10.55 -6.98
N ALA A 47 6.07 9.77 -7.09
CA ALA A 47 6.06 8.46 -7.73
C ALA A 47 6.71 7.41 -6.83
N ALA A 48 6.34 6.16 -7.05
CA ALA A 48 6.91 5.00 -6.38
C ALA A 48 7.23 3.90 -7.40
N GLU A 49 8.17 3.03 -7.04
CA GLU A 49 8.41 1.78 -7.72
C GLU A 49 7.78 0.66 -6.90
N LEU A 50 6.81 -0.04 -7.49
CA LEU A 50 6.11 -1.16 -6.88
C LEU A 50 6.64 -2.45 -7.47
N THR A 51 7.04 -3.36 -6.62
CA THR A 51 7.41 -4.72 -6.97
C THR A 51 6.37 -5.69 -6.41
N ALA A 52 5.94 -6.66 -7.21
CA ALA A 52 4.95 -7.63 -6.82
C ALA A 52 5.26 -9.00 -7.40
N LEU A 53 4.71 -10.03 -6.76
CA LEU A 53 4.66 -11.37 -7.30
C LEU A 53 3.21 -11.68 -7.68
N SER A 54 2.97 -12.58 -8.63
CA SER A 54 1.64 -13.08 -8.96
C SER A 54 1.36 -14.42 -8.30
N SER A 55 0.11 -14.62 -7.88
CA SER A 55 -0.35 -15.87 -7.25
C SER A 55 -1.22 -16.64 -8.21
N VAL A 56 -1.45 -17.92 -7.90
CA VAL A 56 -2.43 -18.72 -8.62
C VAL A 56 -3.76 -18.65 -7.88
N GLU A 57 -4.82 -18.29 -8.58
CA GLU A 57 -6.20 -18.34 -8.09
C GLU A 57 -6.96 -19.43 -8.85
N TYR A 58 -7.65 -20.29 -8.12
CA TYR A 58 -8.54 -21.30 -8.68
C TYR A 58 -9.88 -20.65 -9.07
N ILE A 59 -10.35 -20.95 -10.28
CA ILE A 59 -11.59 -20.41 -10.82
C ILE A 59 -12.73 -21.42 -10.55
N GLY A 60 -13.74 -20.99 -9.79
CA GLY A 60 -14.93 -21.78 -9.45
C GLY A 60 -15.18 -21.85 -7.95
N MET A 61 -16.13 -22.70 -7.54
CA MET A 61 -16.36 -23.00 -6.12
C MET A 61 -15.71 -24.33 -5.75
N PRO A 62 -15.20 -24.48 -4.51
CA PRO A 62 -14.65 -25.74 -4.04
C PRO A 62 -15.72 -26.85 -3.98
N PRO A 63 -15.31 -28.14 -4.04
CA PRO A 63 -13.94 -28.63 -3.99
C PRO A 63 -13.17 -28.44 -5.31
N TYR A 64 -11.89 -28.09 -5.21
CA TYR A 64 -10.99 -27.98 -6.35
C TYR A 64 -10.37 -29.34 -6.68
N THR A 65 -10.14 -29.57 -7.97
CA THR A 65 -9.49 -30.75 -8.55
C THR A 65 -8.30 -30.32 -9.40
N ASP A 66 -7.44 -31.25 -9.81
CA ASP A 66 -6.28 -30.96 -10.68
C ASP A 66 -6.67 -30.38 -12.06
N GLN A 67 -7.95 -30.52 -12.46
CA GLN A 67 -8.49 -29.95 -13.69
C GLN A 67 -9.13 -28.57 -13.47
N THR A 68 -9.14 -28.06 -12.24
CA THR A 68 -9.75 -26.77 -11.94
C THR A 68 -8.97 -25.67 -12.64
N PRO A 69 -9.64 -24.85 -13.48
CA PRO A 69 -8.96 -23.78 -14.19
C PRO A 69 -8.36 -22.81 -13.18
N THR A 70 -7.18 -22.30 -13.51
CA THR A 70 -6.49 -21.31 -12.68
C THR A 70 -6.19 -20.07 -13.49
N ARG A 71 -5.97 -18.95 -12.79
CA ARG A 71 -5.43 -17.73 -13.38
C ARG A 71 -4.34 -17.15 -12.51
N GLU A 72 -3.50 -16.34 -13.14
CA GLU A 72 -2.66 -15.42 -12.40
C GLU A 72 -3.53 -14.37 -11.71
N ASN A 73 -3.25 -14.18 -10.42
CA ASN A 73 -3.89 -13.20 -9.57
C ASN A 73 -2.80 -12.28 -9.02
N TRP A 74 -2.76 -11.09 -9.59
CA TRP A 74 -1.80 -10.06 -9.23
C TRP A 74 -2.34 -9.13 -8.14
N PRO A 75 -1.47 -8.57 -7.27
CA PRO A 75 -1.91 -7.65 -6.23
C PRO A 75 -2.51 -6.36 -6.79
N VAL A 76 -3.50 -5.85 -6.08
CA VAL A 76 -4.09 -4.53 -6.33
C VAL A 76 -3.72 -3.60 -5.19
N ALA A 77 -3.26 -2.41 -5.52
CA ALA A 77 -3.01 -1.33 -4.57
C ALA A 77 -4.02 -0.18 -4.73
N ALA A 78 -4.26 0.56 -3.66
CA ALA A 78 -5.05 1.78 -3.64
C ALA A 78 -4.19 2.96 -3.20
N VAL A 79 -4.35 4.09 -3.88
CA VAL A 79 -3.74 5.36 -3.52
C VAL A 79 -4.83 6.28 -3.00
N TYR A 80 -4.63 6.76 -1.78
CA TYR A 80 -5.46 7.77 -1.16
C TYR A 80 -4.67 9.07 -0.97
N VAL A 81 -5.34 10.20 -1.20
CA VAL A 81 -4.83 11.55 -0.95
C VAL A 81 -5.79 12.22 0.01
N ASP A 82 -5.29 12.65 1.16
CA ASP A 82 -6.08 13.24 2.25
C ASP A 82 -7.31 12.39 2.61
N GLY A 83 -7.12 11.07 2.65
CA GLY A 83 -8.14 10.08 2.99
C GLY A 83 -9.12 9.74 1.86
N ARG A 84 -9.04 10.40 0.70
CA ARG A 84 -9.91 10.11 -0.46
C ARG A 84 -9.23 9.14 -1.41
N LEU A 85 -9.93 8.09 -1.84
CA LEU A 85 -9.43 7.16 -2.86
C LEU A 85 -9.31 7.90 -4.19
N ILE A 86 -8.08 8.01 -4.70
CA ILE A 86 -7.81 8.66 -5.99
C ILE A 86 -7.64 7.62 -7.08
N ARG A 87 -7.01 6.47 -6.77
CA ARG A 87 -6.68 5.47 -7.79
C ARG A 87 -6.58 4.08 -7.21
N ARG A 88 -7.00 3.08 -8.00
CA ARG A 88 -6.59 1.68 -7.86
C ARG A 88 -5.55 1.33 -8.92
N ILE A 89 -4.57 0.53 -8.54
CA ILE A 89 -3.47 0.09 -9.38
C ILE A 89 -3.49 -1.43 -9.34
N ALA A 90 -3.95 -2.06 -10.42
CA ALA A 90 -3.69 -3.48 -10.64
C ALA A 90 -2.24 -3.61 -11.09
N LEU A 91 -1.44 -4.32 -10.32
CA LEU A 91 -0.11 -4.73 -10.78
C LEU A 91 -0.34 -5.85 -11.77
N ASP A 92 0.36 -5.84 -12.90
CA ASP A 92 0.22 -6.84 -13.97
C ASP A 92 1.58 -7.42 -14.39
N ARG A 93 2.62 -7.02 -13.66
CA ARG A 93 4.02 -7.37 -13.92
C ARG A 93 4.85 -7.22 -12.64
N PRO A 94 6.05 -7.84 -12.58
CA PRO A 94 6.83 -7.86 -11.35
C PRO A 94 7.28 -6.52 -10.82
N GLN A 95 7.49 -5.53 -11.69
CA GLN A 95 7.96 -4.19 -11.31
C GLN A 95 7.24 -3.12 -12.13
N THR A 96 6.65 -2.14 -11.44
CA THR A 96 5.88 -1.06 -12.05
C THR A 96 6.20 0.26 -11.37
N ARG A 97 6.57 1.28 -12.14
CA ARG A 97 6.65 2.65 -11.63
C ARG A 97 5.27 3.29 -11.70
N VAL A 98 4.79 3.81 -10.57
CA VAL A 98 3.45 4.38 -10.44
C VAL A 98 3.53 5.81 -9.95
N LEU A 99 2.64 6.65 -10.50
CA LEU A 99 2.38 7.98 -10.00
C LEU A 99 1.43 7.87 -8.80
N LEU A 100 1.89 8.31 -7.63
CA LEU A 100 1.08 8.39 -6.42
C LEU A 100 0.34 9.72 -6.33
N TYR A 101 0.96 10.80 -6.79
CA TYR A 101 0.36 12.13 -6.76
C TYR A 101 0.86 12.99 -7.92
N LEU A 102 -0.07 13.76 -8.52
CA LEU A 102 0.20 14.84 -9.45
C LEU A 102 -0.76 15.99 -9.15
N GLY A 103 -0.23 17.19 -8.96
CA GLY A 103 -1.02 18.39 -8.74
C GLY A 103 -0.26 19.66 -9.09
N ASP A 104 -1.00 20.77 -9.11
CA ASP A 104 -0.52 22.06 -9.64
C ASP A 104 0.13 22.94 -8.57
N GLY A 105 0.08 22.53 -7.30
CA GLY A 105 0.61 23.29 -6.16
C GLY A 105 1.58 22.49 -5.29
N THR A 106 2.23 23.21 -4.38
CA THR A 106 3.18 22.64 -3.41
C THR A 106 2.58 22.62 -2.01
N GLU A 107 1.26 22.42 -1.89
CA GLU A 107 0.61 22.19 -0.62
C GLU A 107 1.04 20.84 -0.02
N ARG A 108 0.67 20.65 1.24
CA ARG A 108 0.96 19.43 1.99
C ARG A 108 -0.19 18.44 1.83
N TYR A 109 0.13 17.20 1.51
CA TYR A 109 -0.80 16.10 1.30
C TYR A 109 -0.42 14.90 2.18
N THR A 110 -1.44 14.22 2.69
CA THR A 110 -1.29 12.87 3.26
C THR A 110 -1.50 11.86 2.15
N ILE A 111 -0.45 11.13 1.79
CA ILE A 111 -0.51 10.06 0.80
C ILE A 111 -0.54 8.72 1.52
N ARG A 112 -1.55 7.90 1.24
CA ARG A 112 -1.62 6.51 1.70
C ARG A 112 -1.61 5.57 0.50
N LEU A 113 -0.70 4.61 0.49
CA LEU A 113 -0.68 3.50 -0.45
C LEU A 113 -0.99 2.20 0.30
N GLU A 114 -2.05 1.51 -0.11
CA GLU A 114 -2.62 0.35 0.59
C GLU A 114 -2.72 -0.85 -0.33
N LYS A 115 -2.40 -2.05 0.17
CA LYS A 115 -2.68 -3.32 -0.51
C LYS A 115 -4.14 -3.70 -0.31
N LEU A 116 -4.88 -3.90 -1.39
CA LEU A 116 -6.29 -4.30 -1.34
C LEU A 116 -6.51 -5.82 -1.33
N THR A 117 -5.61 -6.59 -1.93
CA THR A 117 -5.81 -8.03 -2.10
C THR A 117 -5.42 -8.83 -0.87
N GLU A 118 -6.16 -9.90 -0.59
CA GLU A 118 -5.87 -10.84 0.50
C GLU A 118 -4.77 -11.84 0.11
N ASN A 119 -4.61 -12.16 -1.19
CA ASN A 119 -3.81 -13.23 -1.79
C ASN A 119 -2.82 -13.92 -0.83
N TYR A 120 -3.15 -15.17 -0.47
CA TYR A 120 -2.53 -16.00 0.57
C TYR A 120 -1.02 -16.25 0.46
N GLY A 121 -0.35 -15.89 -0.63
CA GLY A 121 1.06 -16.21 -0.85
C GLY A 121 1.99 -15.04 -1.15
N ILE A 122 1.50 -13.80 -1.18
CA ILE A 122 2.21 -12.74 -1.93
C ILE A 122 2.40 -11.44 -1.20
N THR A 123 3.65 -10.99 -1.32
CA THR A 123 4.13 -9.74 -0.80
C THR A 123 4.30 -8.73 -1.93
N ALA A 124 3.73 -7.53 -1.75
CA ALA A 124 4.09 -6.37 -2.53
C ALA A 124 5.28 -5.68 -1.84
N GLN A 125 6.38 -5.52 -2.55
CA GLN A 125 7.53 -4.73 -2.10
C GLN A 125 7.39 -3.32 -2.67
N LEU A 126 7.34 -2.33 -1.79
CA LEU A 126 7.32 -0.94 -2.15
C LEU A 126 8.74 -0.37 -2.07
N CYS A 127 9.23 0.18 -3.18
CA CYS A 127 10.41 1.03 -3.23
C CYS A 127 9.96 2.47 -3.46
N LEU A 128 9.99 3.29 -2.39
CA LEU A 128 9.73 4.72 -2.50
C LEU A 128 11.01 5.42 -2.97
N ARG A 129 10.98 5.95 -4.20
CA ARG A 129 12.02 6.83 -4.73
C ARG A 129 11.45 8.25 -4.85
N PRO A 130 11.72 9.11 -3.88
CA PRO A 130 11.11 10.42 -3.83
C PRO A 130 11.69 11.36 -4.88
N SER A 131 10.83 12.23 -5.39
CA SER A 131 11.21 13.57 -5.82
C SER A 131 11.49 14.41 -4.54
N PRO A 132 12.40 15.40 -4.52
CA PRO A 132 13.11 15.88 -3.32
C PRO A 132 12.34 16.44 -2.10
N ASN A 133 11.01 16.34 -1.98
CA ASN A 133 10.22 17.06 -0.96
C ASN A 133 9.32 16.16 -0.09
N LEU A 134 9.89 15.13 0.56
CA LEU A 134 9.20 14.44 1.66
C LEU A 134 9.44 15.16 2.97
N LEU A 135 8.39 15.24 3.79
CA LEU A 135 8.45 15.91 5.07
C LEU A 135 8.50 14.89 6.22
N PRO A 136 9.26 15.17 7.30
CA PRO A 136 9.15 14.41 8.52
C PRO A 136 7.73 14.55 9.11
N HIS A 137 7.15 13.43 9.56
CA HIS A 137 5.82 13.38 10.20
C HIS A 137 5.70 14.35 11.40
N PRO A 138 4.50 14.93 11.70
CA PRO A 138 3.18 14.40 11.38
C PRO A 138 2.29 15.30 10.49
N CYS A 139 1.56 14.65 9.58
CA CYS A 139 0.32 15.19 9.02
C CYS A 139 -0.80 14.62 9.87
N SER A 140 -1.50 15.48 10.59
CA SER A 140 -2.64 15.07 11.40
C SER A 140 -3.80 14.65 10.50
N TYR A 141 -3.79 13.41 10.02
CA TYR A 141 -5.04 12.71 9.83
C TYR A 141 -5.67 12.63 11.22
N LYS A 142 -6.62 13.53 11.52
CA LYS A 142 -7.60 13.25 12.58
C LYS A 142 -8.18 11.90 12.17
N ARG A 143 -7.73 10.81 12.80
CA ARG A 143 -8.36 9.51 12.68
C ARG A 143 -9.84 9.79 12.88
N GLY A 144 -10.60 9.83 11.78
CA GLY A 144 -12.03 9.58 11.85
C GLY A 144 -12.10 8.32 12.68
N LYS A 145 -12.68 8.46 13.89
CA LYS A 145 -12.78 7.39 14.87
C LYS A 145 -13.01 6.11 14.08
N TYR A 146 -12.16 5.11 14.28
CA TYR A 146 -12.56 3.76 13.92
C TYR A 146 -13.98 3.63 14.47
N ILE A 147 -14.98 3.50 13.58
CA ILE A 147 -16.23 2.90 13.97
C ILE A 147 -15.80 1.47 14.24
N GLN A 148 -15.33 1.27 15.45
CA GLN A 148 -15.26 -0.02 16.08
C GLN A 148 -16.72 -0.45 16.02
N TYR A 149 -17.04 -1.36 15.11
CA TYR A 149 -18.25 -2.17 15.26
C TYR A 149 -18.01 -3.00 16.52
N SER A 150 -18.17 -2.36 17.69
CA SER A 150 -18.54 -3.04 18.90
C SER A 150 -19.86 -3.69 18.57
N ARG A 151 -19.81 -5.01 18.35
CA ARG A 151 -20.98 -5.88 18.25
C ARG A 151 -22.02 -5.40 19.27
N PRO A 152 -23.25 -5.02 18.89
CA PRO A 152 -24.32 -5.08 19.86
C PRO A 152 -24.54 -6.55 20.15
N PHE A 153 -24.38 -6.91 21.42
CA PHE A 153 -24.96 -8.12 21.96
C PHE A 153 -26.44 -8.14 21.56
N ILE A 154 -26.84 -9.12 20.74
CA ILE A 154 -28.25 -9.49 20.61
C ILE A 154 -28.46 -10.54 21.69
N THR A 155 -29.05 -10.12 22.80
CA THR A 155 -29.68 -11.01 23.77
C THR A 155 -31.00 -11.44 23.17
N PHE A 156 -31.18 -12.74 22.94
CA PHE A 156 -32.50 -13.31 22.67
C PHE A 156 -33.32 -13.25 23.97
N VAL A 157 -34.51 -12.64 23.90
CA VAL A 157 -35.56 -12.77 24.92
C VAL A 157 -36.38 -14.01 24.59
#